data_AF-A0A167YQI5-F1
#
_entry.id   AF-A0A167YQI5-F1
#
_cell.length_a   1.000
_cell.length_b   1.000
_cell.length_c   1.000
_cell.angle_alpha   90.00
_cell.angle_beta   90.00
_cell.angle_gamma   90.00
#
_symmetry.space_group_name_H-M   'P 1'
#
loop_
_entity.id
_entity.type
_entity.pdbx_description
1 polymer ?
#
loop_
_entity_poly.entity_id
_entity_poly.type
_entity_poly.pdbx_seq_one_letter_code
_entity_poly.pdbx_strand_id
1 'polypeptide(L)'
;MFCTSLLIFTTISLEKFTTTTKVADTRPIQALDNEQLEWLTNLRLANTWRAHARRSIIRQARTIRIRAYQVRMQYETDGQPPRAQTLRGLRRWLQALIGSMQMLRAEEAARQLENEIWASVQQ
;
A
#
# COMPACT_ATOMS: atom_id res chain seq x y z
N MET A 1 -32.91 -9.50 -31.49
CA MET A 1 -33.89 -9.14 -30.43
C MET A 1 -33.33 -9.69 -29.12
N PHE A 2 -33.02 -8.81 -28.18
CA PHE A 2 -32.08 -9.06 -27.09
C PHE A 2 -32.68 -9.90 -25.95
N CYS A 3 -31.90 -10.89 -25.52
CA CYS A 3 -32.16 -11.76 -24.40
C CYS A 3 -31.89 -11.01 -23.09
N THR A 4 -32.89 -10.92 -22.23
CA THR A 4 -32.85 -10.24 -20.93
C THR A 4 -32.09 -11.09 -19.91
N SER A 5 -30.87 -10.69 -19.57
CA SER A 5 -30.09 -11.30 -18.49
C SER A 5 -30.06 -10.40 -17.26
N LEU A 6 -30.64 -10.94 -16.19
CA LEU A 6 -30.27 -10.76 -14.78
C LEU A 6 -30.27 -9.35 -14.19
N LEU A 7 -31.48 -8.88 -13.83
CA LEU A 7 -31.70 -8.24 -12.54
C LEU A 7 -32.07 -9.34 -11.53
N ILE A 8 -31.08 -9.89 -10.82
CA ILE A 8 -31.33 -10.62 -9.57
C ILE A 8 -30.74 -9.76 -8.46
N PHE A 9 -31.49 -8.70 -8.14
CA PHE A 9 -31.30 -7.93 -6.93
C PHE A 9 -32.51 -8.17 -6.05
N THR A 10 -32.23 -8.37 -4.76
CA THR A 10 -33.15 -8.41 -3.61
C THR A 10 -33.74 -9.78 -3.22
N THR A 11 -33.61 -10.04 -1.91
CA THR A 11 -34.17 -11.13 -1.10
C THR A 11 -33.48 -12.50 -1.16
N ILE A 12 -32.27 -12.59 -0.58
CA ILE A 12 -31.85 -13.84 0.07
C ILE A 12 -32.02 -13.65 1.57
N SER A 13 -32.97 -14.41 2.11
CA SER A 13 -33.31 -14.57 3.51
C SER A 13 -32.09 -14.67 4.42
N LEU A 14 -32.03 -13.76 5.39
CA LEU A 14 -31.31 -13.92 6.65
C LEU A 14 -32.09 -14.92 7.53
N GLU A 15 -32.08 -16.20 7.15
CA GLU A 15 -32.49 -17.27 8.03
C GLU A 15 -31.39 -18.32 8.08
N LYS A 16 -31.00 -18.66 9.32
CA LYS A 16 -30.03 -19.68 9.74
C LYS A 16 -28.57 -19.21 9.84
N PHE A 17 -28.31 -18.36 10.84
CA PHE A 17 -27.10 -18.53 11.64
C PHE A 17 -27.53 -18.87 13.07
N THR A 18 -27.66 -20.17 13.32
CA THR A 18 -27.92 -20.72 14.65
C THR A 18 -26.78 -20.34 15.58
N THR A 19 -27.17 -19.66 16.65
CA THR A 19 -26.42 -19.36 17.86
C THR A 19 -25.62 -20.57 18.33
N THR A 20 -24.31 -20.55 18.06
CA THR A 20 -23.33 -21.24 18.89
C THR A 20 -22.62 -20.15 19.68
N THR A 21 -23.19 -19.79 20.82
CA THR A 21 -22.57 -18.91 21.82
C THR A 21 -21.31 -19.60 22.34
N LYS A 22 -20.20 -19.42 21.62
CA LYS A 22 -18.87 -19.61 22.19
C LYS A 22 -18.75 -18.58 23.30
N VAL A 23 -18.62 -19.09 24.52
CA VAL A 23 -18.26 -18.36 25.74
C VAL A 23 -17.32 -17.20 25.37
N ALA A 24 -17.78 -15.97 25.60
CA ALA A 24 -16.90 -14.81 25.55
C ALA A 24 -15.79 -15.07 26.57
N ASP A 25 -14.54 -15.05 26.12
CA ASP A 25 -13.36 -15.17 26.98
C ASP A 25 -13.51 -14.14 28.12
N THR A 26 -13.77 -14.61 29.34
CA THR A 26 -14.05 -13.77 30.53
C THR A 26 -12.80 -13.11 31.10
N ARG A 27 -11.69 -13.10 30.34
CA ARG A 27 -10.50 -12.34 30.70
C ARG A 27 -10.87 -10.86 30.73
N PRO A 28 -10.62 -10.15 31.84
CA PRO A 28 -10.86 -8.72 31.88
C PRO A 28 -10.01 -8.06 30.80
N ILE A 29 -10.65 -7.29 29.91
CA ILE A 29 -9.94 -6.44 28.97
C ILE A 29 -9.19 -5.42 29.81
N GLN A 30 -7.86 -5.51 29.85
CA GLN A 30 -7.04 -4.48 30.49
C GLN A 30 -7.32 -3.14 29.82
N ALA A 31 -7.72 -2.15 30.62
CA ALA A 31 -7.82 -0.78 30.14
C ALA A 31 -6.43 -0.30 29.76
N LEU A 32 -6.24 0.04 28.48
CA LEU A 32 -5.00 0.64 27.99
C LEU A 32 -4.81 2.01 28.62
N ASP A 33 -3.58 2.29 29.06
CA ASP A 33 -3.20 3.61 29.53
C ASP A 33 -3.17 4.62 28.37
N ASN A 34 -3.27 5.92 28.69
CA ASN A 34 -3.26 7.01 27.73
C ASN A 34 -2.00 7.00 26.85
N GLU A 35 -0.84 6.70 27.43
CA GLU A 35 0.42 6.59 26.68
C GLU A 35 0.36 5.45 25.64
N GLN A 36 -0.24 4.32 26.01
CA GLN A 36 -0.41 3.17 25.12
C GLN A 36 -1.38 3.49 23.97
N LEU A 37 -2.45 4.24 24.26
CA LEU A 37 -3.39 4.72 23.24
C LEU A 37 -2.75 5.71 22.26
N GLU A 38 -1.93 6.63 22.77
CA GLU A 38 -1.18 7.57 21.93
C GLU A 38 -0.21 6.83 20.99
N TRP A 39 0.53 5.86 21.53
CA TRP A 39 1.44 5.04 20.74
C TRP A 39 0.73 4.25 19.63
N LEU A 40 -0.40 3.62 19.94
CA LEU A 40 -1.23 2.92 18.95
C LEU A 40 -1.76 3.87 17.86
N THR A 41 -2.11 5.09 18.24
CA THR A 41 -2.56 6.13 17.30
C THR A 41 -1.43 6.53 16.35
N ASN A 42 -0.23 6.75 16.88
CA ASN A 42 0.97 7.07 16.10
C ASN A 42 1.33 5.93 15.13
N LEU A 43 1.28 4.68 15.59
CA LEU A 43 1.49 3.52 14.71
C LEU A 43 0.46 3.44 13.58
N ARG A 44 -0.81 3.70 13.87
CA ARG A 44 -1.87 3.68 12.86
C ARG A 44 -1.70 4.78 11.82
N LEU A 45 -1.34 5.98 12.26
CA LEU A 45 -1.02 7.09 11.36
C LEU A 45 0.16 6.72 10.46
N ALA A 46 1.27 6.26 11.05
CA ALA A 46 2.45 5.83 10.29
C ALA A 46 2.13 4.71 9.28
N ASN A 47 1.34 3.71 9.67
CA ASN A 47 0.89 2.64 8.75
C ASN A 47 0.11 3.21 7.56
N THR A 48 -0.74 4.20 7.81
CA THR A 48 -1.53 4.88 6.78
C THR A 48 -0.60 5.64 5.83
N TRP A 49 0.31 6.45 6.35
CA TRP A 49 1.32 7.16 5.57
C TRP A 49 2.15 6.22 4.69
N ARG A 50 2.64 5.10 5.24
CA ARG A 50 3.39 4.08 4.49
C ARG A 50 2.57 3.44 3.39
N ALA A 51 1.30 3.10 3.66
CA ALA A 51 0.41 2.56 2.63
C ALA A 51 0.21 3.56 1.48
N HIS A 52 0.06 4.84 1.79
CA HIS A 52 -0.01 5.91 0.79
C HIS A 52 1.30 6.07 0.01
N ALA A 53 2.44 6.06 0.69
CA ALA A 53 3.76 6.15 0.06
C ALA A 53 3.99 4.99 -0.93
N ARG A 54 3.72 3.74 -0.51
CA ARG A 54 3.79 2.55 -1.38
C ARG A 54 2.91 2.69 -2.62
N ARG A 55 1.65 3.10 -2.45
CA ARG A 55 0.73 3.33 -3.58
C ARG A 55 1.26 4.42 -4.53
N SER A 56 1.81 5.50 -3.98
CA SER A 56 2.41 6.58 -4.77
C SER A 56 3.59 6.09 -5.59
N ILE A 57 4.53 5.35 -4.97
CA ILE A 57 5.69 4.73 -5.64
C ILE A 57 5.23 3.83 -6.79
N ILE A 58 4.25 2.95 -6.56
CA ILE A 58 3.73 2.05 -7.61
C ILE A 58 3.12 2.84 -8.77
N ARG A 59 2.36 3.89 -8.47
CA ARG A 59 1.76 4.76 -9.52
C ARG A 59 2.85 5.45 -10.33
N GLN A 60 3.84 6.05 -9.68
CA GLN A 60 4.96 6.71 -10.35
C GLN A 60 5.76 5.74 -11.22
N ALA A 61 6.05 4.54 -10.71
CA ALA A 61 6.73 3.49 -11.46
C ALA A 61 5.98 3.14 -12.76
N ARG A 62 4.64 2.99 -12.68
CA ARG A 62 3.80 2.74 -13.86
C ARG A 62 3.88 3.88 -14.88
N THR A 63 3.79 5.13 -14.42
CA THR A 63 3.90 6.30 -15.29
C THR A 63 5.24 6.37 -16.00
N ILE A 64 6.35 6.14 -15.28
CA ILE A 64 7.70 6.10 -15.86
C ILE A 64 7.80 4.99 -16.90
N ARG A 65 7.29 3.79 -16.60
CA ARG A 65 7.29 2.65 -17.54
C ARG A 65 6.54 2.98 -18.83
N ILE A 66 5.33 3.53 -18.72
CA ILE A 66 4.53 3.93 -19.88
C ILE A 66 5.27 4.98 -20.70
N ARG A 67 5.87 5.98 -20.05
CA ARG A 67 6.59 7.05 -20.75
C ARG A 67 7.85 6.54 -21.44
N ALA A 68 8.60 5.65 -20.81
CA ALA A 68 9.76 5.00 -21.42
C ALA A 68 9.37 4.18 -22.65
N TYR A 69 8.25 3.44 -22.57
CA TYR A 69 7.70 2.70 -23.71
C TYR A 69 7.32 3.62 -24.87
N GLN A 70 6.64 4.74 -24.60
CA GLN A 70 6.30 5.73 -25.63
C GLN A 70 7.54 6.28 -26.34
N VAL A 71 8.59 6.62 -25.58
CA VAL A 71 9.84 7.13 -26.15
C VAL A 71 10.51 6.08 -27.03
N ARG A 72 10.50 4.82 -26.60
CA ARG A 72 11.02 3.70 -27.40
C ARG A 72 10.21 3.52 -28.69
N MET A 73 8.89 3.47 -28.60
CA MET A 73 8.01 3.32 -29.77
C MET A 73 8.22 4.45 -30.78
N GLN A 74 8.35 5.70 -30.33
CA GLN A 74 8.63 6.84 -31.21
C GLN A 74 9.95 6.66 -31.96
N TYR A 75 10.99 6.18 -31.26
CA TYR A 75 12.27 5.88 -31.91
C TYR A 75 12.16 4.76 -32.95
N GLU A 76 11.43 3.69 -32.63
CA GLU A 76 11.23 2.55 -33.54
C GLU A 76 10.39 2.94 -34.77
N THR A 77 9.40 3.82 -34.61
CA THR A 77 8.53 4.29 -35.71
C THR A 77 9.23 5.34 -36.59
N ASP A 78 9.83 6.36 -35.99
CA ASP A 78 10.31 7.54 -36.72
C ASP A 78 11.81 7.45 -37.06
N GLY A 79 12.53 6.48 -36.48
CA GLY A 79 13.99 6.33 -36.60
C GLY A 79 14.79 7.45 -35.91
N GLN A 80 14.11 8.47 -35.39
CA GLN A 80 14.73 9.66 -34.80
C GLN A 80 15.07 9.43 -33.33
N PRO A 81 16.34 9.61 -32.92
CA PRO A 81 16.75 9.37 -31.55
C PRO A 81 15.99 10.29 -30.58
N PRO A 82 15.62 9.80 -29.39
CA PRO A 82 14.97 10.61 -28.38
C PRO A 82 15.80 11.83 -28.00
N ARG A 83 15.14 12.98 -27.85
CA ARG A 83 15.81 14.20 -27.38
C ARG A 83 16.49 13.94 -26.04
N ALA A 84 17.75 14.37 -25.90
CA ALA A 84 18.53 14.19 -24.69
C ALA A 84 17.83 14.72 -23.43
N GLN A 85 17.05 15.81 -23.55
CA GLN A 85 16.24 16.36 -22.47
C GLN A 85 15.19 15.37 -21.94
N THR A 86 14.52 14.64 -22.83
CA THR A 86 13.52 13.63 -22.48
C THR A 86 14.15 12.49 -21.68
N LEU A 87 15.30 11.98 -22.13
CA LEU A 87 16.04 10.93 -21.44
C LEU A 87 16.56 11.40 -20.08
N ARG A 88 17.08 12.64 -19.99
CA ARG A 88 17.48 13.25 -18.70
C ARG A 88 16.30 13.44 -17.76
N GLY A 89 15.11 13.73 -18.28
CA GLY A 89 13.88 13.82 -17.50
C GLY A 89 13.49 12.47 -16.89
N LEU A 90 13.43 11.43 -17.72
CA LEU A 90 13.16 10.05 -17.28
C LEU A 90 14.17 9.56 -16.24
N ARG A 91 15.47 9.83 -16.44
CA ARG A 91 16.51 9.50 -15.46
C ARG A 91 16.28 10.17 -14.12
N ARG A 92 15.98 11.47 -14.10
CA ARG A 92 15.70 12.21 -12.86
C ARG A 92 14.48 11.66 -12.12
N TRP A 93 13.42 11.33 -12.85
CA TRP A 93 12.24 10.69 -12.26
C TRP A 93 12.55 9.32 -11.67
N LEU A 94 13.34 8.49 -12.36
CA LEU A 94 13.79 7.21 -11.82
C LEU A 94 14.63 7.37 -10.55
N GLN A 95 15.56 8.33 -10.53
CA GLN A 95 16.39 8.60 -9.35
C GLN A 95 15.55 9.06 -8.16
N ALA A 96 14.58 9.95 -8.38
CA ALA A 96 13.65 10.37 -7.33
C ALA A 96 12.85 9.19 -6.78
N LEU A 97 12.34 8.32 -7.66
CA LEU A 97 11.59 7.12 -7.26
C LEU A 97 12.45 6.14 -6.45
N ILE A 98 13.70 5.92 -6.85
CA ILE A 98 14.67 5.10 -6.10
C ILE A 98 14.89 5.70 -4.71
N GLY A 99 15.09 7.01 -4.61
CA GLY A 99 15.23 7.70 -3.33
C GLY A 99 14.01 7.50 -2.42
N SER A 100 12.80 7.63 -2.97
CA SER A 100 11.56 7.36 -2.20
C SER A 100 11.46 5.91 -1.72
N MET A 101 11.85 4.93 -2.55
CA MET A 101 11.87 3.53 -2.14
C MET A 101 12.91 3.24 -1.05
N GLN A 102 14.09 3.86 -1.14
CA GLN A 102 15.13 3.72 -0.13
C GLN A 102 14.71 4.32 1.21
N MET A 103 14.10 5.51 1.20
CA MET A 103 13.55 6.13 2.41
C MET A 103 12.52 5.24 3.09
N LEU A 104 11.57 4.71 2.31
CA LEU A 104 10.54 3.80 2.84
C LEU A 104 11.16 2.52 3.42
N ARG A 105 12.18 1.96 2.75
CA ARG A 105 12.88 0.77 3.23
C ARG A 105 13.66 1.03 4.52
N ALA A 106 14.29 2.20 4.66
CA ALA A 106 14.99 2.59 5.87
C ALA A 106 14.03 2.72 7.07
N GLU A 107 12.85 3.32 6.84
CA GLU A 107 11.79 3.40 7.85
C GLU A 107 11.31 2.00 8.29
N GLU A 108 11.12 1.08 7.33
CA GLU A 108 10.73 -0.30 7.62
C GLU A 108 11.78 -1.07 8.42
N ALA A 109 13.07 -0.88 8.12
CA ALA A 109 14.18 -1.52 8.83
C ALA A 109 14.32 -1.00 10.27
N ALA A 110 14.22 0.32 10.48
CA ALA A 110 14.25 0.91 11.83
C ALA A 110 13.16 0.34 12.74
N ARG A 111 11.96 0.10 12.19
CA ARG A 111 10.84 -0.50 12.92
C ARG A 111 11.02 -2.00 13.19
N GLN A 112 11.65 -2.75 12.28
CA GLN A 112 11.99 -4.16 12.55
C GLN A 112 12.89 -4.26 13.78
N LEU A 113 13.91 -3.40 13.84
CA LEU A 113 14.79 -3.28 15.00
C LEU A 113 14.03 -2.89 16.27
N GLU A 114 13.12 -1.90 16.20
CA GLU A 114 12.29 -1.51 17.33
C GLU A 114 11.41 -2.66 17.85
N ASN A 115 10.77 -3.41 16.94
CA ASN A 115 9.98 -4.57 17.32
C ASN A 115 10.84 -5.69 17.95
N GLU A 116 12.06 -5.91 17.45
CA GLU A 116 13.00 -6.89 18.02
C GLU A 116 13.41 -6.49 19.45
N ILE A 117 13.68 -5.20 19.69
CA ILE A 117 13.96 -4.67 21.03
C ILE A 117 12.76 -4.92 21.95
N TRP A 118 11.54 -4.57 21.54
CA TRP A 118 10.35 -4.78 22.35
C TRP A 118 10.03 -6.26 22.60
N ALA A 119 10.27 -7.13 21.63
CA ALA A 119 10.11 -8.57 21.80
C ALA A 119 11.08 -9.13 22.85
N SER A 120 12.28 -8.55 22.96
CA SER A 120 13.27 -8.94 23.98
C SER A 120 12.94 -8.45 25.39
N VAL A 121 12.18 -7.35 25.52
CA VAL A 121 11.76 -6.78 26.81
C VAL A 121 10.55 -7.52 27.40
N GLN A 122 9.75 -8.19 26.57
CA GLN A 122 8.57 -8.95 27.00
C GLN A 122 8.85 -10.43 27.33
N GLN A 123 10.12 -10.87 27.26
CA GLN A 123 10.59 -12.18 27.75
C GLN A 123 11.10 -12.08 29.18
#